data_AF-A0A934E1Z4-F1
#
_entry.id   AF-A0A934E1Z4-F1
#
_cell.length_a   1.000
_cell.length_b   1.000
_cell.length_c   1.000
_cell.angle_alpha   90.00
_cell.angle_beta   90.00
_cell.angle_gamma   90.00
#
_symmetry.space_group_name_H-M   'P 1'
#
loop_
_entity.id
_entity.type
_entity.pdbx_description
1 polymer ?
#
loop_
_entity_poly.entity_id
_entity_poly.type
_entity_poly.pdbx_seq_one_letter_code
_entity_poly.pdbx_strand_id
1 'polypeptide(L)'
;MRIQKPLQPTLGTLGGVEQKASTPEASQPEVSTASSSLVAPAGAQDSFADAPATGRGLVIPRPPIVPIPPIVVPVFTPPACDLKIPDNLGRPVTSLDVTVTKVFDGRTPQEALAMVRQHLRTPLHDSNVSFVDKTVIDHHKGFTIAVNNAFIAGSPSQKFAQQNPDAKFSIVGTMSAVHPTLVCLERPGQEPAYFKRGPAGYEKLTPMRYPIIMKADIRSTPQGVRVSYPDWSAKVLSGPTCEIVEM
;
A
#
# COMPACT_ATOMS: atom_id res chain seq x y z
N MET A 1 39.89 -30.01 -3.12
CA MET A 1 41.18 -29.29 -3.10
C MET A 1 41.57 -28.90 -4.53
N ARG A 2 41.25 -27.65 -4.92
CA ARG A 2 41.94 -26.84 -5.93
C ARG A 2 41.40 -25.42 -5.77
N ILE A 3 42.32 -24.51 -5.50
CA ILE A 3 42.12 -23.10 -5.17
C ILE A 3 42.19 -22.31 -6.48
N GLN A 4 41.30 -21.35 -6.70
CA GLN A 4 41.65 -20.11 -7.39
C GLN A 4 40.82 -18.94 -6.84
N LYS A 5 41.55 -17.92 -6.39
CA LYS A 5 41.13 -16.66 -5.78
C LYS A 5 40.76 -15.62 -6.88
N PRO A 6 40.21 -14.44 -6.51
CA PRO A 6 39.35 -13.60 -7.33
C PRO A 6 40.10 -12.63 -8.26
N LEU A 7 39.38 -12.09 -9.23
CA LEU A 7 39.79 -10.90 -9.99
C LEU A 7 38.79 -9.77 -9.73
N GLN A 8 39.20 -8.81 -8.91
CA GLN A 8 38.89 -7.40 -9.16
C GLN A 8 40.08 -6.78 -9.91
N PRO A 9 39.81 -5.75 -10.72
CA PRO A 9 40.61 -4.54 -10.58
C PRO A 9 39.79 -3.25 -10.54
N THR A 10 40.53 -2.23 -10.14
CA THR A 10 40.23 -0.96 -9.49
C THR A 10 40.13 0.24 -10.45
N LEU A 11 39.55 1.33 -9.91
CA LEU A 11 39.93 2.76 -10.06
C LEU A 11 39.58 3.56 -11.32
N GLY A 12 38.98 4.73 -11.04
CA GLY A 12 38.82 5.88 -11.92
C GLY A 12 38.18 7.06 -11.18
N THR A 13 38.94 7.67 -10.26
CA THR A 13 38.62 8.89 -9.49
C THR A 13 38.98 10.15 -10.29
N LEU A 14 38.28 11.27 -10.03
CA LEU A 14 38.67 12.71 -10.04
C LEU A 14 37.48 13.53 -10.58
N GLY A 15 36.99 14.65 -10.03
CA GLY A 15 37.21 15.53 -8.87
C GLY A 15 36.01 16.53 -8.93
N GLY A 16 35.45 17.09 -7.86
CA GLY A 16 36.05 17.85 -6.79
C GLY A 16 35.68 19.32 -6.98
N VAL A 17 34.67 19.83 -6.25
CA VAL A 17 34.54 21.26 -5.87
C VAL A 17 33.87 21.33 -4.50
N GLU A 18 34.59 21.95 -3.57
CA GLU A 18 34.21 22.34 -2.21
C GLU A 18 33.09 23.38 -2.18
N GLN A 19 32.30 23.45 -1.10
CA GLN A 19 32.34 24.57 -0.15
C GLN A 19 31.33 24.46 1.02
N LYS A 20 31.90 24.58 2.22
CA LYS A 20 31.47 25.29 3.45
C LYS A 20 30.12 25.01 4.13
N ALA A 21 30.24 24.28 5.25
CA ALA A 21 29.92 24.65 6.64
C ALA A 21 28.88 25.75 6.94
N SER A 22 27.93 25.40 7.83
CA SER A 22 27.65 26.12 9.09
C SER A 22 26.70 25.31 9.99
N THR A 23 27.15 25.01 11.21
CA THR A 23 26.38 24.56 12.39
C THR A 23 25.89 25.79 13.16
N PRO A 24 24.75 25.74 13.89
CA PRO A 24 24.79 25.68 15.36
C PRO A 24 23.73 24.69 15.91
N GLU A 25 24.04 23.84 16.89
CA GLU A 25 24.08 24.07 18.35
C GLU A 25 22.76 23.65 19.04
N ALA A 26 22.95 23.04 20.21
CA ALA A 26 22.02 22.24 20.99
C ALA A 26 20.98 23.04 21.76
N SER A 27 19.88 22.38 22.18
CA SER A 27 19.27 22.50 23.52
C SER A 27 18.10 21.51 23.71
N GLN A 28 18.32 20.51 24.56
CA GLN A 28 17.33 19.90 25.48
C GLN A 28 17.57 20.55 26.86
N PRO A 29 16.59 20.65 27.81
CA PRO A 29 15.90 19.53 28.47
C PRO A 29 14.38 19.82 28.67
N GLU A 30 13.48 19.01 29.24
CA GLU A 30 13.45 18.35 30.54
C GLU A 30 12.40 17.23 30.61
N VAL A 31 12.66 16.34 31.57
CA VAL A 31 11.83 15.24 32.06
C VAL A 31 10.73 15.81 32.97
N SER A 32 9.49 15.30 32.88
CA SER A 32 8.59 15.34 34.04
C SER A 32 7.68 14.11 34.08
N THR A 33 7.95 13.28 35.08
CA THR A 33 7.16 12.16 35.58
C THR A 33 5.96 12.67 36.36
N ALA A 34 4.76 12.13 36.11
CA ALA A 34 3.69 12.15 37.09
C ALA A 34 2.86 10.86 37.01
N SER A 35 3.14 9.96 37.95
CA SER A 35 2.22 8.93 38.41
C SER A 35 1.08 9.58 39.20
N SER A 36 -0.15 9.11 39.03
CA SER A 36 -1.09 8.96 40.15
C SER A 36 -2.25 8.04 39.80
N SER A 37 -2.38 7.04 40.66
CA SER A 37 -3.40 6.00 40.72
C SER A 37 -4.71 6.52 41.32
N LEU A 38 -5.81 5.83 40.96
CA LEU A 38 -6.99 5.44 41.76
C LEU A 38 -7.67 6.48 42.67
N VAL A 39 -9.00 6.59 42.56
CA VAL A 39 -9.98 6.12 43.57
C VAL A 39 -11.41 6.40 43.05
N ALA A 40 -12.25 5.37 43.06
CA ALA A 40 -13.70 5.46 42.93
C ALA A 40 -14.36 5.64 44.32
N PRO A 41 -15.50 6.33 44.45
CA PRO A 41 -16.33 6.20 45.63
C PRO A 41 -17.46 5.19 45.40
N ALA A 42 -17.52 4.24 46.33
CA ALA A 42 -18.66 3.39 46.61
C ALA A 42 -19.72 4.17 47.41
N GLY A 43 -20.99 3.75 47.33
CA GLY A 43 -21.98 4.05 48.36
C GLY A 43 -23.41 4.19 47.86
N ALA A 44 -24.21 3.13 48.02
CA ALA A 44 -25.58 3.19 48.55
C ALA A 44 -26.16 1.77 48.54
N GLN A 45 -26.13 1.11 49.71
CA GLN A 45 -27.07 0.05 50.06
C GLN A 45 -28.26 0.71 50.75
N ASP A 46 -29.48 0.31 50.42
CA ASP A 46 -30.53 0.14 51.41
C ASP A 46 -31.57 -0.88 50.93
N SER A 47 -31.99 -1.70 51.90
CA SER A 47 -32.84 -2.89 51.75
C SER A 47 -34.31 -2.54 51.94
N PHE A 48 -35.27 -3.33 51.41
CA PHE A 48 -36.44 -3.81 52.18
C PHE A 48 -37.35 -4.76 51.35
N ALA A 49 -37.53 -5.97 51.90
CA ALA A 49 -38.70 -6.86 51.93
C ALA A 49 -39.45 -7.32 50.64
N ASP A 50 -39.19 -8.59 50.30
CA ASP A 50 -40.11 -9.76 50.27
C ASP A 50 -41.61 -9.61 49.85
N ALA A 51 -41.96 -10.23 48.71
CA ALA A 51 -43.11 -11.14 48.47
C ALA A 51 -43.31 -11.41 46.94
N PRO A 52 -44.11 -12.41 46.53
CA PRO A 52 -43.80 -13.83 46.42
C PRO A 52 -43.55 -14.29 44.96
N ALA A 53 -42.88 -15.44 44.84
CA ALA A 53 -42.60 -16.12 43.58
C ALA A 53 -43.87 -16.40 42.76
N THR A 54 -44.03 -15.71 41.63
CA THR A 54 -44.94 -16.12 40.56
C THR A 54 -44.09 -16.58 39.38
N GLY A 55 -43.98 -17.90 39.25
CA GLY A 55 -43.28 -18.55 38.15
C GLY A 55 -43.96 -18.22 36.81
N ARG A 56 -43.18 -17.63 35.91
CA ARG A 56 -43.12 -17.83 34.45
C ARG A 56 -42.26 -16.72 33.87
N GLY A 57 -40.94 -16.83 34.05
CA GLY A 57 -40.00 -16.04 33.27
C GLY A 57 -40.18 -16.42 31.80
N LEU A 58 -40.71 -15.50 30.99
CA LEU A 58 -40.57 -15.55 29.54
C LEU A 58 -39.06 -15.57 29.25
N VAL A 59 -38.53 -16.77 28.97
CA VAL A 59 -37.17 -16.92 28.43
C VAL A 59 -37.23 -16.37 27.02
N ILE A 60 -36.97 -15.08 26.85
CA ILE A 60 -36.70 -14.51 25.54
C ILE A 60 -35.38 -15.17 25.09
N PRO A 61 -35.37 -16.00 24.03
CA PRO A 61 -34.13 -16.55 23.54
C PRO A 61 -33.23 -15.37 23.15
N ARG A 62 -32.05 -15.30 23.78
CA ARG A 62 -31.04 -14.30 23.41
C ARG A 62 -30.79 -14.48 21.91
N PRO A 63 -30.94 -13.43 21.09
CA PRO A 63 -30.66 -13.55 19.67
C PRO A 63 -29.23 -14.11 19.50
N PRO A 64 -29.00 -14.98 18.50
CA PRO A 64 -27.67 -15.49 18.24
C PRO A 64 -26.72 -14.30 18.14
N ILE A 65 -25.61 -14.36 18.89
CA ILE A 65 -24.54 -13.37 18.76
C ILE A 65 -24.04 -13.52 17.32
N VAL A 66 -24.44 -12.59 16.46
CA VAL A 66 -23.88 -12.48 15.11
C VAL A 66 -22.40 -12.15 15.35
N PRO A 67 -21.45 -12.98 14.88
CA PRO A 67 -20.04 -12.63 14.97
C PRO A 67 -19.87 -11.29 14.26
N ILE A 68 -19.52 -10.25 15.01
CA ILE A 68 -19.07 -9.00 14.40
C ILE A 68 -17.86 -9.41 13.57
N PRO A 69 -17.87 -9.20 12.23
CA PRO A 69 -16.70 -9.51 11.43
C PRO A 69 -15.53 -8.70 12.01
N PRO A 70 -14.35 -9.31 12.22
CA PRO A 70 -13.24 -8.61 12.83
C PRO A 70 -12.99 -7.33 12.05
N ILE A 71 -13.00 -6.20 12.77
CA ILE A 71 -12.56 -4.92 12.23
C ILE A 71 -11.10 -5.14 11.82
N VAL A 72 -10.85 -5.28 10.52
CA VAL A 72 -9.49 -5.36 9.98
C VAL A 72 -8.89 -3.97 10.14
N VAL A 73 -8.31 -3.71 11.32
CA VAL A 73 -7.42 -2.57 11.50
C VAL A 73 -6.33 -2.74 10.43
N PRO A 74 -6.08 -1.76 9.56
CA PRO A 74 -5.09 -1.94 8.51
C PRO A 74 -3.70 -1.97 9.17
N VAL A 75 -3.21 -3.15 9.53
CA VAL A 75 -1.90 -3.35 10.13
C VAL A 75 -0.86 -3.43 9.01
N PHE A 76 0.31 -2.82 9.21
CA PHE A 76 1.43 -3.05 8.31
C PHE A 76 1.88 -4.50 8.45
N THR A 77 1.77 -5.29 7.38
CA THR A 77 2.21 -6.68 7.36
C THR A 77 3.66 -6.76 6.88
N PRO A 78 4.43 -7.77 7.32
CA PRO A 78 5.71 -8.09 6.69
C PRO A 78 5.50 -8.25 5.17
N PRO A 79 6.43 -7.76 4.33
CA PRO A 79 6.26 -7.83 2.89
C PRO A 79 6.38 -9.28 2.41
N ALA A 80 5.25 -9.96 2.26
CA ALA A 80 5.14 -11.30 1.70
C ALA A 80 4.22 -11.29 0.49
N CYS A 81 4.73 -11.68 -0.67
CA CYS A 81 3.94 -11.89 -1.88
C CYS A 81 4.43 -13.15 -2.60
N ASP A 82 3.53 -13.82 -3.32
CA ASP A 82 3.85 -15.05 -4.04
C ASP A 82 4.06 -14.74 -5.52
N LEU A 83 5.33 -14.63 -5.91
CA LEU A 83 5.76 -14.44 -7.29
C LEU A 83 6.33 -15.75 -7.83
N LYS A 84 5.77 -16.25 -8.92
CA LYS A 84 6.33 -17.37 -9.69
C LYS A 84 7.16 -16.82 -10.84
N ILE A 85 8.40 -17.27 -10.93
CA ILE A 85 9.34 -16.92 -11.99
C ILE A 85 9.78 -18.24 -12.63
N PRO A 86 9.69 -18.41 -13.96
CA PRO A 86 10.20 -19.60 -14.64
C PRO A 86 11.70 -19.77 -14.41
N ASP A 87 12.12 -21.00 -14.14
CA ASP A 87 13.54 -21.36 -14.07
C ASP A 87 14.18 -21.31 -15.46
N ASN A 88 15.50 -21.08 -15.50
CA ASN A 88 16.35 -21.25 -16.68
C ASN A 88 15.93 -20.47 -17.93
N LEU A 89 15.57 -19.19 -17.78
CA LEU A 89 15.21 -18.32 -18.91
C LEU A 89 16.38 -18.02 -19.88
N GLY A 90 17.64 -18.28 -19.49
CA GLY A 90 18.83 -17.95 -20.30
C GLY A 90 19.06 -16.45 -20.51
N ARG A 91 18.21 -15.60 -19.92
CA ARG A 91 18.26 -14.13 -19.94
C ARG A 91 17.77 -13.56 -18.60
N PRO A 92 18.04 -12.27 -18.30
CA PRO A 92 17.46 -11.61 -17.15
C PRO A 92 15.92 -11.69 -17.15
N VAL A 93 15.35 -11.89 -15.96
CA VAL A 93 13.89 -11.93 -15.74
C VAL A 93 13.31 -10.55 -16.05
N THR A 94 12.23 -10.53 -16.82
CA THR A 94 11.44 -9.33 -17.07
C THR A 94 10.09 -9.44 -16.38
N SER A 95 9.37 -8.32 -16.26
CA SER A 95 8.01 -8.35 -15.72
C SER A 95 7.09 -9.30 -16.49
N LEU A 96 7.33 -9.55 -17.79
CA LEU A 96 6.53 -10.47 -18.59
C LEU A 96 6.61 -11.91 -18.08
N ASP A 97 7.75 -12.32 -17.52
CA ASP A 97 7.99 -13.68 -17.04
C ASP A 97 7.37 -13.96 -15.67
N VAL A 98 7.04 -12.91 -14.90
CA VAL A 98 6.56 -13.05 -13.53
C VAL A 98 5.07 -13.36 -13.51
N THR A 99 4.65 -14.37 -12.76
CA THR A 99 3.24 -14.62 -12.45
C THR A 99 2.98 -14.29 -10.99
N VAL A 100 2.02 -13.40 -10.72
CA VAL A 100 1.59 -13.06 -9.36
C VAL A 100 0.50 -14.03 -8.94
N THR A 101 0.76 -14.84 -7.91
CA THR A 101 -0.23 -15.78 -7.35
C THR A 101 -0.97 -15.15 -6.17
N LYS A 102 -0.26 -14.41 -5.32
CA LYS A 102 -0.84 -13.63 -4.21
C LYS A 102 -0.07 -12.34 -3.99
N VAL A 103 -0.78 -11.30 -3.58
CA VAL A 103 -0.21 -10.00 -3.22
C VAL A 103 -0.01 -9.83 -1.71
N PHE A 104 0.53 -8.68 -1.35
CA PHE A 104 0.96 -8.34 0.01
C PHE A 104 -0.16 -8.31 1.06
N ASP A 105 -1.42 -8.24 0.64
CA ASP A 105 -2.60 -8.37 1.50
C ASP A 105 -3.26 -9.76 1.41
N GLY A 106 -2.59 -10.73 0.79
CA GLY A 106 -3.02 -12.12 0.66
C GLY A 106 -3.98 -12.41 -0.48
N ARG A 107 -4.46 -11.39 -1.20
CA ARG A 107 -5.42 -11.54 -2.30
C ARG A 107 -4.77 -12.05 -3.58
N THR A 108 -5.56 -12.79 -4.36
CA THR A 108 -5.27 -13.11 -5.77
C THR A 108 -5.59 -11.90 -6.68
N PRO A 109 -5.08 -11.86 -7.92
CA PRO A 109 -5.46 -10.81 -8.87
C PRO A 109 -6.98 -10.67 -9.09
N GLN A 110 -7.72 -11.78 -9.05
CA GLN A 110 -9.17 -11.79 -9.21
C GLN A 110 -9.89 -11.22 -7.98
N GLU A 111 -9.42 -11.52 -6.77
CA GLU A 111 -9.96 -10.92 -5.54
C GLU A 111 -9.64 -9.42 -5.47
N ALA A 112 -8.45 -9.01 -5.89
CA ALA A 112 -8.10 -7.60 -6.02
C ALA A 112 -8.99 -6.88 -7.04
N LEU A 113 -9.29 -7.50 -8.17
CA LEU A 113 -10.25 -6.98 -9.15
C LEU A 113 -11.63 -6.75 -8.51
N ALA A 114 -12.13 -7.72 -7.73
CA ALA A 114 -13.41 -7.57 -7.03
C ALA A 114 -13.40 -6.37 -6.07
N MET A 115 -12.30 -6.17 -5.32
CA MET A 115 -12.13 -5.00 -4.45
C MET A 115 -12.12 -3.69 -5.26
N VAL A 116 -11.35 -3.62 -6.34
CA VAL A 116 -11.29 -2.42 -7.19
C VAL A 116 -12.68 -2.08 -7.75
N ARG A 117 -13.44 -3.07 -8.22
CA ARG A 117 -14.80 -2.87 -8.73
C ARG A 117 -15.77 -2.41 -7.64
N GLN A 118 -15.66 -2.93 -6.43
CA GLN A 118 -16.49 -2.51 -5.29
C GLN A 118 -16.30 -1.01 -4.96
N HIS A 119 -15.10 -0.48 -5.21
CA HIS A 119 -14.75 0.92 -4.96
C HIS A 119 -14.97 1.85 -6.15
N LEU A 120 -15.51 1.35 -7.27
CA LEU A 120 -15.88 2.17 -8.42
C LEU A 120 -17.17 2.93 -8.13
N ARG A 121 -17.09 4.27 -8.08
CA ARG A 121 -18.23 5.16 -7.76
C ARG A 121 -19.09 5.55 -8.96
N THR A 122 -18.61 5.33 -10.18
CA THR A 122 -19.35 5.63 -11.42
C THR A 122 -19.94 4.36 -12.01
N PRO A 123 -21.13 4.40 -12.64
CA PRO A 123 -21.65 3.27 -13.40
C PRO A 123 -20.64 2.80 -14.45
N LEU A 124 -20.51 1.49 -14.59
CA LEU A 124 -19.69 0.85 -15.61
C LEU A 124 -20.60 0.36 -16.73
N HIS A 125 -20.39 0.86 -17.94
CA HIS A 125 -21.10 0.38 -19.13
C HIS A 125 -20.63 -1.04 -19.50
N ASP A 126 -21.54 -1.89 -19.95
CA ASP A 126 -21.27 -3.32 -20.22
C ASP A 126 -20.14 -3.53 -21.23
N SER A 127 -20.05 -2.68 -22.26
CA SER A 127 -18.97 -2.71 -23.26
C SER A 127 -17.57 -2.53 -22.67
N ASN A 128 -17.47 -1.89 -21.50
CA ASN A 128 -16.19 -1.51 -20.90
C ASN A 128 -15.75 -2.50 -19.82
N VAL A 129 -16.59 -3.47 -19.46
CA VAL A 129 -16.31 -4.45 -18.40
C VAL A 129 -15.03 -5.22 -18.69
N SER A 130 -14.91 -5.80 -19.89
CA SER A 130 -13.72 -6.56 -20.27
C SER A 130 -12.44 -5.72 -20.28
N PHE A 131 -12.55 -4.44 -20.65
CA PHE A 131 -11.43 -3.51 -20.61
C PHE A 131 -10.97 -3.28 -19.16
N VAL A 132 -11.90 -2.92 -18.27
CA VAL A 132 -11.60 -2.68 -16.85
C VAL A 132 -11.00 -3.91 -16.20
N ASP A 133 -11.61 -5.08 -16.39
CA ASP A 133 -11.17 -6.32 -15.76
C ASP A 133 -9.74 -6.67 -16.18
N LYS A 134 -9.45 -6.57 -17.49
CA LYS A 134 -8.11 -6.82 -18.01
C LYS A 134 -7.09 -5.80 -17.51
N THR A 135 -7.42 -4.51 -17.59
CA THR A 135 -6.53 -3.42 -17.13
C THR A 135 -6.19 -3.56 -15.66
N VAL A 136 -7.17 -3.85 -14.80
CA VAL A 136 -6.92 -4.01 -13.36
C VAL A 136 -6.02 -5.21 -13.10
N ILE A 137 -6.25 -6.36 -13.74
CA ILE A 137 -5.41 -7.55 -13.58
C ILE A 137 -3.97 -7.28 -14.05
N ASP A 138 -3.80 -6.65 -15.22
CA ASP A 138 -2.48 -6.34 -15.77
C ASP A 138 -1.73 -5.34 -14.89
N HIS A 139 -2.42 -4.30 -14.42
CA HIS A 139 -1.83 -3.28 -13.56
C HIS A 139 -1.54 -3.80 -12.16
N HIS A 140 -2.33 -4.75 -11.68
CA HIS A 140 -2.09 -5.43 -10.40
C HIS A 140 -0.76 -6.18 -10.39
N LYS A 141 -0.42 -6.85 -11.49
CA LYS A 141 0.91 -7.48 -11.66
C LYS A 141 2.03 -6.44 -11.58
N GLY A 142 1.92 -5.35 -12.33
CA GLY A 142 2.90 -4.26 -12.30
C GLY A 142 3.04 -3.61 -10.92
N PHE A 143 1.92 -3.37 -10.25
CA PHE A 143 1.84 -2.83 -8.89
C PHE A 143 2.57 -3.71 -7.88
N THR A 144 2.30 -5.01 -7.90
CA THR A 144 2.93 -5.98 -7.01
C THR A 144 4.45 -6.00 -7.17
N ILE A 145 4.94 -6.06 -8.41
CA ILE A 145 6.37 -6.04 -8.69
C ILE A 145 7.00 -4.73 -8.21
N ALA A 146 6.33 -3.60 -8.43
CA ALA A 146 6.82 -2.29 -7.97
C ALA A 146 6.93 -2.23 -6.44
N VAL A 147 5.91 -2.73 -5.72
CA VAL A 147 5.92 -2.84 -4.25
C VAL A 147 7.03 -3.75 -3.76
N ASN A 148 7.19 -4.93 -4.36
CA ASN A 148 8.29 -5.84 -4.03
C ASN A 148 9.66 -5.16 -4.20
N ASN A 149 9.84 -4.43 -5.30
CA ASN A 149 11.09 -3.73 -5.58
C ASN A 149 11.43 -2.68 -4.51
N ALA A 150 10.45 -2.09 -3.80
CA ALA A 150 10.73 -1.14 -2.72
C ALA A 150 11.48 -1.76 -1.54
N PHE A 151 11.39 -3.08 -1.35
CA PHE A 151 12.06 -3.82 -0.29
C PHE A 151 13.40 -4.44 -0.74
N ILE A 152 13.67 -4.49 -2.05
CA ILE A 152 14.93 -5.03 -2.59
C ILE A 152 16.07 -4.03 -2.38
N ALA A 153 17.13 -4.51 -1.73
CA ALA A 153 18.34 -3.73 -1.50
C ALA A 153 18.95 -3.18 -2.80
N GLY A 154 19.23 -1.89 -2.85
CA GLY A 154 19.86 -1.21 -3.99
C GLY A 154 18.94 -0.95 -5.18
N SER A 155 17.66 -1.33 -5.11
CA SER A 155 16.69 -1.08 -6.18
C SER A 155 16.45 0.43 -6.38
N PRO A 156 16.01 0.87 -7.58
CA PRO A 156 15.64 2.26 -7.81
C PRO A 156 14.56 2.77 -6.83
N SER A 157 13.56 1.94 -6.52
CA SER A 157 12.49 2.29 -5.58
C SER A 157 13.02 2.52 -4.17
N GLN A 158 13.89 1.62 -3.69
CA GLN A 158 14.47 1.72 -2.35
C GLN A 158 15.39 2.95 -2.25
N LYS A 159 16.26 3.18 -3.25
CA LYS A 159 17.12 4.37 -3.30
C LYS A 159 16.30 5.65 -3.31
N PHE A 160 15.21 5.69 -4.07
CA PHE A 160 14.33 6.86 -4.13
C PHE A 160 13.61 7.11 -2.80
N ALA A 161 13.17 6.06 -2.10
CA ALA A 161 12.62 6.18 -0.75
C ALA A 161 13.67 6.71 0.26
N GLN A 162 14.91 6.22 0.19
CA GLN A 162 16.01 6.68 1.05
C GLN A 162 16.39 8.16 0.81
N GLN A 163 16.23 8.66 -0.41
CA GLN A 163 16.45 10.07 -0.76
C GLN A 163 15.33 10.99 -0.24
N ASN A 164 14.20 10.44 0.21
CA ASN A 164 13.05 11.19 0.72
C ASN A 164 12.61 10.66 2.11
N PRO A 165 13.50 10.70 3.12
CA PRO A 165 13.24 10.09 4.43
C PRO A 165 12.15 10.82 5.24
N ASP A 166 11.86 12.07 4.87
CA ASP A 166 10.87 12.96 5.50
C ASP A 166 9.44 12.74 4.97
N ALA A 167 9.28 11.97 3.90
CA ALA A 167 8.01 11.73 3.24
C ALA A 167 7.46 10.33 3.54
N LYS A 168 6.14 10.23 3.62
CA LYS A 168 5.46 8.93 3.54
C LYS A 168 5.57 8.42 2.10
N PHE A 169 6.21 7.26 1.95
CA PHE A 169 6.44 6.60 0.67
C PHE A 169 5.34 5.58 0.39
N SER A 170 4.63 5.76 -0.72
CA SER A 170 3.62 4.81 -1.19
C SER A 170 3.82 4.50 -2.67
N ILE A 171 3.42 3.30 -3.07
CA ILE A 171 3.28 2.93 -4.48
C ILE A 171 1.79 2.89 -4.80
N VAL A 172 1.41 3.42 -5.95
CA VAL A 172 0.01 3.47 -6.38
C VAL A 172 -0.14 2.79 -7.74
N GLY A 173 -1.21 2.01 -7.89
CA GLY A 173 -1.67 1.46 -9.15
C GLY A 173 -2.76 2.35 -9.73
N THR A 174 -2.70 2.66 -11.02
CA THR A 174 -3.63 3.58 -11.69
C THR A 174 -4.47 2.86 -12.75
N MET A 175 -5.49 3.51 -13.32
CA MET A 175 -6.20 3.02 -14.52
C MET A 175 -5.51 3.39 -15.85
N SER A 176 -4.32 3.98 -15.83
CA SER A 176 -3.63 4.45 -17.04
C SER A 176 -2.73 3.40 -17.65
N ALA A 177 -2.91 3.10 -18.94
CA ALA A 177 -2.00 2.23 -19.69
C ALA A 177 -0.58 2.82 -19.82
N VAL A 178 -0.45 4.15 -19.78
CA VAL A 178 0.84 4.84 -19.92
C VAL A 178 1.66 4.74 -18.63
N HIS A 179 0.99 4.90 -17.49
CA HIS A 179 1.62 4.93 -16.18
C HIS A 179 0.83 4.04 -15.20
N PRO A 180 0.91 2.70 -15.38
CA PRO A 180 0.12 1.75 -14.59
C PRO A 180 0.50 1.79 -13.11
N THR A 181 1.75 2.15 -12.81
CA THR A 181 2.26 2.32 -11.46
C THR A 181 2.99 3.65 -11.31
N LEU A 182 2.83 4.27 -10.14
CA LEU A 182 3.53 5.49 -9.75
C LEU A 182 4.02 5.35 -8.31
N VAL A 183 5.03 6.16 -7.97
CA VAL A 183 5.38 6.44 -6.57
C VAL A 183 4.64 7.70 -6.12
N CYS A 184 4.14 7.68 -4.90
CA CYS A 184 3.51 8.82 -4.23
C CYS A 184 4.35 9.17 -3.00
N LEU A 185 4.72 10.44 -2.89
CA LEU A 185 5.34 11.02 -1.71
C LEU A 185 4.36 11.97 -1.05
N GLU A 186 3.99 11.70 0.19
CA GLU A 186 3.16 12.57 1.02
C GLU A 186 4.03 13.21 2.10
N ARG A 187 4.07 14.55 2.13
CA ARG A 187 4.74 15.32 3.17
C ARG A 187 3.71 16.10 4.00
N PRO A 188 3.93 16.28 5.31
CA PRO A 188 3.04 17.10 6.13
C PRO A 188 2.85 18.49 5.53
N GLY A 189 1.59 18.92 5.37
CA GLY A 189 1.25 20.24 4.85
C GLY A 189 1.44 20.45 3.34
N GLN A 190 1.73 19.38 2.58
CA GLN A 190 1.85 19.44 1.12
C GLN A 190 0.89 18.49 0.43
N GLU A 191 0.45 18.88 -0.78
CA GLU A 191 -0.28 17.99 -1.67
C GLU A 191 0.59 16.77 -2.05
N PRO A 192 -0.01 15.57 -2.20
CA PRO A 192 0.71 14.38 -2.62
C PRO A 192 1.44 14.60 -3.96
N ALA A 193 2.73 14.27 -4.00
CA ALA A 193 3.55 14.36 -5.21
C ALA A 193 3.70 12.98 -5.85
N TYR A 194 3.33 12.88 -7.13
CA TYR A 194 3.39 11.63 -7.89
C TYR A 194 4.62 11.59 -8.79
N PHE A 195 5.25 10.43 -8.90
CA PHE A 195 6.46 10.23 -9.68
C PHE A 195 6.34 8.98 -10.54
N LYS A 196 6.71 9.10 -11.81
CA LYS A 196 6.82 7.99 -12.75
C LYS A 196 8.28 7.51 -12.81
N ARG A 197 8.48 6.24 -13.14
CA ARG A 197 9.82 5.72 -13.45
C ARG A 197 10.23 6.22 -14.83
N GLY A 198 11.28 7.03 -14.90
CA GLY A 198 11.95 7.44 -16.12
C GLY A 198 13.28 6.70 -16.33
N PRO A 199 14.03 7.00 -17.41
CA PRO A 199 15.32 6.36 -17.69
C PRO A 199 16.36 6.63 -16.60
N ALA A 200 16.44 7.88 -16.12
CA ALA A 200 17.46 8.32 -15.17
C ALA A 200 17.04 8.18 -13.69
N GLY A 201 15.76 7.93 -13.40
CA GLY A 201 15.28 7.93 -12.02
C GLY A 201 13.76 7.96 -11.92
N TYR A 202 13.28 8.56 -10.83
CA TYR A 202 11.88 8.92 -10.68
C TYR A 202 11.69 10.38 -11.07
N GLU A 203 10.73 10.64 -11.95
CA GLU A 203 10.43 11.96 -12.49
C GLU A 203 9.06 12.39 -11.98
N LYS A 204 8.96 13.64 -11.50
CA LYS A 204 7.70 14.17 -11.00
C LYS A 204 6.68 14.25 -12.14
N LEU A 205 5.50 13.69 -11.91
CA LEU A 205 4.35 13.77 -12.80
C LEU A 205 3.48 14.95 -12.34
N THR A 206 3.29 15.94 -13.21
CA THR A 206 2.41 17.07 -12.93
C THR A 206 1.76 17.55 -14.24
N PRO A 207 0.43 17.62 -14.32
CA PRO A 207 -0.57 17.23 -13.31
C PRO A 207 -0.81 15.71 -13.25
N MET A 208 -1.18 15.20 -12.07
CA MET A 208 -1.68 13.83 -11.92
C MET A 208 -3.16 13.78 -12.36
N ARG A 209 -3.48 12.96 -13.36
CA ARG A 209 -4.84 12.85 -13.94
C ARG A 209 -5.43 11.44 -13.90
N TYR A 210 -4.67 10.45 -13.41
CA TYR A 210 -5.09 9.07 -13.50
C TYR A 210 -5.87 8.65 -12.25
N PRO A 211 -7.00 7.94 -12.39
CA PRO A 211 -7.67 7.31 -11.25
C PRO A 211 -6.71 6.33 -10.57
N ILE A 212 -6.57 6.44 -9.25
CA ILE A 212 -5.81 5.51 -8.42
C ILE A 212 -6.77 4.40 -7.98
N ILE A 213 -6.39 3.15 -8.23
CA ILE A 213 -7.22 1.97 -7.93
C ILE A 213 -6.62 1.08 -6.84
N MET A 214 -5.32 1.22 -6.59
CA MET A 214 -4.59 0.48 -5.57
C MET A 214 -3.54 1.39 -4.95
N LYS A 215 -3.32 1.27 -3.64
CA LYS A 215 -2.28 2.00 -2.92
C LYS A 215 -1.60 1.08 -1.91
N ALA A 216 -0.28 1.05 -1.93
CA ALA A 216 0.57 0.37 -0.96
C ALA A 216 1.39 1.40 -0.20
N ASP A 217 1.05 1.62 1.07
CA ASP A 217 1.92 2.38 1.98
C ASP A 217 3.08 1.49 2.39
N ILE A 218 4.30 2.01 2.30
CA ILE A 218 5.53 1.25 2.52
C ILE A 218 6.29 1.85 3.69
N ARG A 219 6.76 0.98 4.57
CA ARG A 219 7.55 1.31 5.75
C ARG A 219 8.85 0.55 5.70
N SER A 220 9.96 1.24 5.95
CA SER A 220 11.30 0.64 5.92
C SER A 220 11.70 0.01 7.25
N THR A 221 11.17 0.46 8.40
CA THR A 221 11.60 -0.02 9.72
C THR A 221 10.49 -0.02 10.80
N PRO A 222 10.18 -1.19 11.38
CA PRO A 222 10.16 -2.51 10.74
C PRO A 222 9.62 -2.46 9.31
N GLN A 223 10.17 -3.30 8.44
CA GLN A 223 9.68 -3.43 7.08
C GLN A 223 8.23 -3.85 7.09
N GLY A 224 7.41 -3.10 6.37
CA GLY A 224 6.01 -3.45 6.25
C GLY A 224 5.34 -2.76 5.09
N VAL A 225 4.23 -3.35 4.67
CA VAL A 225 3.37 -2.83 3.61
C VAL A 225 1.93 -2.84 4.09
N ARG A 226 1.18 -1.84 3.66
CA ARG A 226 -0.28 -1.77 3.84
C ARG A 226 -0.91 -1.49 2.49
N VAL A 227 -1.60 -2.49 1.94
CA VAL A 227 -2.37 -2.35 0.69
C VAL A 227 -3.79 -1.85 1.02
N SER A 228 -4.30 -0.96 0.18
CA SER A 228 -5.64 -0.41 0.24
C SER A 228 -6.17 -0.17 -1.17
N TYR A 229 -7.50 -0.23 -1.31
CA TYR A 229 -8.22 -0.02 -2.56
C TYR A 229 -9.08 1.25 -2.38
N PRO A 230 -8.59 2.43 -2.78
CA PRO A 230 -9.33 3.66 -2.59
C PRO A 230 -10.56 3.73 -3.51
N ASP A 231 -11.53 4.54 -3.10
CA ASP A 231 -12.62 4.93 -3.98
C ASP A 231 -12.09 5.63 -5.23
N TRP A 232 -12.66 5.28 -6.38
CA TRP A 232 -12.26 5.86 -7.65
C TRP A 232 -13.44 6.07 -8.58
N SER A 233 -13.25 6.94 -9.56
CA SER A 233 -14.26 7.25 -10.56
C SER A 233 -13.60 7.50 -11.91
N ALA A 234 -14.31 7.13 -12.97
CA ALA A 234 -13.90 7.40 -14.34
C ALA A 234 -15.16 7.58 -15.18
N LYS A 235 -15.61 8.83 -15.34
CA LYS A 235 -16.85 9.17 -16.06
C LYS A 235 -16.89 8.60 -17.49
N VAL A 236 -15.73 8.49 -18.13
CA VAL A 236 -15.60 7.91 -19.48
C VAL A 236 -16.09 6.46 -19.55
N LEU A 237 -16.09 5.72 -18.43
CA LEU A 237 -16.51 4.33 -18.39
C LEU A 237 -18.05 4.16 -18.33
N SER A 238 -18.80 5.24 -18.10
CA SER A 238 -20.26 5.19 -17.97
C SER A 238 -21.01 5.18 -19.29
N GLY A 239 -20.33 5.47 -20.41
CA GLY A 239 -20.84 5.31 -21.77
C GLY A 239 -19.94 4.39 -22.60
N PRO A 240 -20.35 4.01 -23.81
CA PRO A 240 -19.49 3.25 -24.71
C PRO A 240 -18.24 4.06 -25.03
N THR A 241 -17.05 3.51 -24.75
CA THR A 241 -15.77 4.15 -25.09
C THR A 241 -15.31 3.84 -26.52
N CYS A 242 -16.00 2.91 -27.20
CA CYS A 242 -15.77 2.55 -28.60
C CYS A 242 -17.11 2.55 -29.33
N GLU A 243 -17.34 3.52 -30.22
CA GLU A 243 -18.23 3.32 -31.38
C GLU A 243 -17.32 2.98 -32.57
N ILE A 244 -17.36 1.73 -33.02
CA ILE A 244 -16.83 1.41 -34.35
C ILE A 244 -17.98 1.72 -35.31
N VAL A 245 -17.91 2.86 -35.99
CA VAL A 245 -18.81 3.17 -37.10
C VAL A 245 -18.18 2.53 -38.34
N GLU A 246 -18.78 1.46 -38.85
CA GLU A 246 -18.52 1.00 -40.21
C GLU A 246 -19.15 2.02 -41.17
N MET A 247 -18.35 2.53 -42.12
CA MET A 247 -18.82 3.31 -43.28
C MET A 247 -18.95 2.42 -44.50
#